data_AF-A0A6V0EE78-F1
#
_entry.id   AF-A0A6V0EE78-F1
#
_cell.length_a   1.000
_cell.length_b   1.000
_cell.length_c   1.000
_cell.angle_alpha   90.00
_cell.angle_beta   90.00
_cell.angle_gamma   90.00
#
_symmetry.space_group_name_H-M   'P 1'
#
loop_
_entity.id
_entity.type
_entity.pdbx_description
1 polymer ?
#
loop_
_entity_poly.entity_id
_entity_poly.type
_entity_poly.pdbx_seq_one_letter_code
_entity_poly.pdbx_strand_id
1 'polypeptide(L)'
;MAELIREQGQKGLVGGPGSLVVVAFPSGQFGGQELATNAEIKAFVERSGLPCGGEDGGFLLMDKVDVNGPGASDVFTFLKAASSAAEDVKWNFGAYWLVGKGGAVERLPGLKQGPKEHAGRVQEALDA
;
A
#
# COMPACT_ATOMS: atom_id res chain seq x y z
N MET A 1 7.55 -1.29 -6.07
CA MET A 1 6.85 -0.25 -5.29
C MET A 1 7.57 1.09 -5.41
N ALA A 2 8.83 1.20 -5.00
CA ALA A 2 9.62 2.44 -5.14
C ALA A 2 9.67 3.00 -6.58
N GLU A 3 9.80 2.13 -7.59
CA GLU A 3 9.79 2.57 -8.99
C GLU A 3 8.43 3.09 -9.46
N LEU A 4 7.31 2.44 -9.09
CA LEU A 4 5.96 2.99 -9.38
C LEU A 4 5.81 4.34 -8.70
N ILE A 5 6.15 4.42 -7.42
CA ILE A 5 6.05 5.64 -6.62
C ILE A 5 6.86 6.77 -7.28
N ARG A 6 8.06 6.47 -7.77
CA ARG A 6 8.90 7.41 -8.52
C ARG A 6 8.33 7.77 -9.90
N GLU A 7 7.84 6.80 -10.67
CA GLU A 7 7.24 7.01 -12.00
C GLU A 7 5.95 7.84 -11.91
N GLN A 8 5.10 7.61 -10.90
CA GLN A 8 3.87 8.37 -10.69
C GLN A 8 4.15 9.73 -10.04
N GLY A 9 5.15 9.80 -9.14
CA GLY A 9 5.65 11.04 -8.58
C GLY A 9 6.20 12.00 -9.64
N GLN A 10 6.99 11.49 -10.59
CA GLN A 10 7.51 12.27 -11.72
C GLN A 10 6.43 12.80 -12.68
N LYS A 11 5.22 12.20 -12.66
CA LYS A 11 4.06 12.67 -13.42
C LYS A 11 3.22 13.71 -12.66
N GLY A 12 3.60 14.10 -11.44
CA GLY A 12 2.84 15.01 -10.59
C GLY A 12 1.56 14.38 -10.01
N LEU A 13 1.46 13.05 -10.03
CA LEU A 13 0.28 12.31 -9.58
C LEU A 13 0.39 11.85 -8.13
N VAL A 14 1.41 12.27 -7.37
CA VAL A 14 1.57 11.98 -5.93
C VAL A 14 1.98 13.28 -5.25
N GLY A 15 1.17 13.81 -4.32
CA GLY A 15 1.52 14.96 -3.47
C GLY A 15 0.64 16.22 -3.58
N GLY A 16 -0.37 16.26 -4.46
CA GLY A 16 -1.30 17.39 -4.64
C GLY A 16 -2.79 17.07 -4.44
N PRO A 17 -3.68 18.08 -4.36
CA PRO A 17 -5.13 17.86 -4.41
C PRO A 17 -5.53 17.10 -5.69
N GLY A 18 -6.18 15.94 -5.56
CA GLY A 18 -6.51 15.07 -6.70
C GLY A 18 -5.42 14.06 -7.08
N SER A 19 -4.38 13.91 -6.26
CA SER A 19 -3.28 12.96 -6.48
C SER A 19 -3.47 11.61 -5.76
N LEU A 20 -2.73 10.60 -6.22
CA LEU A 20 -2.58 9.29 -5.60
C LEU A 20 -1.78 9.41 -4.30
N VAL A 21 -2.27 8.77 -3.24
CA VAL A 21 -1.52 8.57 -2.00
C VAL A 21 -1.21 7.09 -1.86
N VAL A 22 0.08 6.75 -1.76
CA VAL A 22 0.51 5.38 -1.47
C VAL A 22 0.72 5.23 0.03
N VAL A 23 0.08 4.22 0.62
CA VAL A 23 0.18 3.91 2.04
C VAL A 23 0.73 2.49 2.21
N ALA A 24 1.77 2.34 3.01
CA ALA A 24 2.43 1.07 3.28
C ALA A 24 2.19 0.63 4.73
N PHE A 25 1.73 -0.61 4.90
CA PHE A 25 1.51 -1.24 6.19
C PHE A 25 2.51 -2.39 6.40
N PRO A 26 3.51 -2.21 7.27
CA PRO A 26 4.42 -3.30 7.65
C PRO A 26 3.66 -4.44 8.32
N SER A 27 4.08 -5.69 8.08
CA SER A 27 3.45 -6.86 8.73
C SER A 27 4.40 -8.04 8.88
N GLY A 28 4.47 -8.58 10.11
CA GLY A 28 5.30 -9.75 10.43
C GLY A 28 4.67 -11.11 10.13
N GLN A 29 3.42 -11.14 9.63
CA GLN A 29 2.64 -12.37 9.51
C GLN A 29 3.14 -13.35 8.42
N PHE A 30 4.08 -12.93 7.59
CA PHE A 30 4.56 -13.70 6.44
C PHE A 30 6.05 -14.02 6.57
N GLY A 31 6.34 -15.20 7.12
CA GLY A 31 7.72 -15.70 7.27
C GLY A 31 8.61 -14.89 8.20
N GLY A 32 8.04 -14.03 9.07
CA GLY A 32 8.81 -13.20 10.00
C GLY A 32 9.74 -12.20 9.32
N GLN A 33 9.42 -11.76 8.10
CA GLN A 33 10.27 -10.89 7.28
C GLN A 33 10.28 -9.42 7.71
N GLU A 34 9.44 -9.04 8.68
CA GLU A 34 9.32 -7.67 9.18
C GLU A 34 10.09 -7.49 10.49
N LEU A 35 10.73 -6.34 10.65
CA LEU A 35 11.47 -6.02 11.87
C LEU A 35 10.54 -5.98 13.11
N ALA A 36 11.15 -6.15 14.28
CA ALA A 36 10.39 -6.36 15.51
C ALA A 36 9.57 -5.14 15.92
N THR A 37 10.11 -3.92 15.75
CA THR A 37 9.50 -2.68 16.24
C THR A 37 9.29 -1.63 15.15
N ASN A 38 8.29 -0.76 15.32
CA ASN A 38 8.02 0.35 14.39
C ASN A 38 9.22 1.29 14.25
N ALA A 39 9.99 1.49 15.32
CA ALA A 39 11.20 2.32 15.30
C ALA A 39 12.28 1.73 14.39
N GLU A 40 12.51 0.42 14.45
CA GLU A 40 13.47 -0.28 13.58
C GLU A 40 13.04 -0.28 12.11
N ILE A 41 11.73 -0.44 11.86
CA ILE A 41 11.13 -0.38 10.52
C ILE A 41 11.32 1.02 9.94
N LYS A 42 10.95 2.07 10.69
CA LYS A 42 11.12 3.47 10.26
C LYS A 42 12.59 3.76 9.95
N ALA A 43 13.50 3.41 10.85
CA ALA A 43 14.93 3.58 10.62
C ALA A 43 15.45 2.75 9.43
N PHE A 44 14.81 1.63 9.08
CA PHE A 44 15.16 0.84 7.90
C PHE A 44 14.74 1.53 6.63
N VAL A 45 13.50 1.97 6.57
CA VAL A 45 12.98 2.68 5.40
C VAL A 45 13.79 3.97 5.14
N GLU A 46 14.11 4.72 6.19
CA GLU A 46 14.93 5.94 6.10
C GLU A 46 16.35 5.65 5.57
N ARG A 47 17.03 4.61 6.07
CA ARG A 47 18.39 4.26 5.60
C ARG A 47 18.40 3.59 4.23
N SER A 48 17.28 3.03 3.77
CA SER A 48 17.16 2.37 2.47
C SER A 48 17.00 3.35 1.31
N GLY A 49 16.85 4.65 1.56
CA GLY A 49 16.64 5.65 0.50
C GLY A 49 15.30 5.49 -0.23
N LEU A 50 14.34 4.80 0.39
CA LEU A 50 12.98 4.70 -0.12
C LEU A 50 12.27 6.04 0.08
N PRO A 51 11.42 6.49 -0.86
CA PRO A 51 10.76 7.79 -0.77
C PRO A 51 9.62 7.73 0.26
N CYS A 52 9.96 7.82 1.54
CA CYS A 52 9.05 7.74 2.68
C CYS A 52 8.89 9.13 3.30
N GLY A 53 7.64 9.55 3.55
CA GLY A 53 7.35 10.85 4.15
C GLY A 53 6.26 11.67 3.45
N GLY A 54 5.66 11.14 2.38
CA GLY A 54 4.52 11.79 1.71
C GLY A 54 4.85 13.07 0.91
N GLU A 55 6.13 13.42 0.75
CA GLU A 55 6.59 14.42 -0.21
C GLU A 55 6.33 13.94 -1.66
N ASP A 56 6.41 14.84 -2.64
CA ASP A 56 6.07 14.58 -4.05
C ASP A 56 6.72 13.28 -4.56
N GLY A 57 5.89 12.26 -4.79
CA GLY A 57 6.36 10.94 -5.21
C GLY A 57 6.86 10.02 -4.09
N GLY A 58 6.33 10.12 -2.87
CA GLY A 58 6.61 9.18 -1.77
C GLY A 58 5.41 8.34 -1.30
N PHE A 59 5.63 7.53 -0.27
CA PHE A 59 4.57 6.80 0.45
C PHE A 59 4.51 7.18 1.93
N LEU A 60 3.34 6.97 2.53
CA LEU A 60 3.11 7.03 3.96
C LEU A 60 3.40 5.66 4.56
N LEU A 61 4.34 5.61 5.51
CA LEU A 61 4.63 4.41 6.29
C LEU A 61 3.77 4.42 7.55
N MET A 62 2.96 3.38 7.72
CA MET A 62 2.13 3.18 8.91
C MET A 62 2.84 2.31 9.95
N ASP A 63 2.27 2.23 11.14
CA ASP A 63 2.68 1.27 12.15
C ASP A 63 2.50 -0.17 11.67
N LYS A 64 3.32 -1.09 12.21
CA LYS A 64 3.19 -2.52 11.94
C LYS A 64 1.83 -3.02 12.42
N VAL A 65 1.14 -3.78 11.57
CA VAL A 65 -0.17 -4.36 11.88
C VAL A 65 -0.25 -5.83 11.47
N ASP A 66 -1.18 -6.53 12.10
CA ASP A 66 -1.71 -7.77 11.57
C ASP A 66 -2.75 -7.45 10.48
N VAL A 67 -2.68 -8.19 9.37
CA VAL A 67 -3.55 -8.05 8.20
C VAL A 67 -4.56 -9.19 8.07
N ASN A 68 -4.29 -10.30 8.75
CA ASN A 68 -5.11 -11.52 8.76
C ASN A 68 -5.48 -11.97 10.18
N GLY A 69 -6.52 -12.81 10.25
CA GLY A 69 -6.97 -13.43 11.49
C GLY A 69 -7.76 -12.49 12.42
N PRO A 70 -8.15 -12.96 13.61
CA PRO A 70 -8.97 -12.21 14.57
C PRO A 70 -8.31 -10.94 15.13
N GLY A 71 -6.97 -10.87 15.07
CA GLY A 71 -6.18 -9.71 15.48
C GLY A 71 -5.89 -8.71 14.35
N ALA A 72 -6.46 -8.92 13.15
CA ALA A 72 -6.24 -8.01 12.04
C ALA A 72 -6.71 -6.60 12.38
N SER A 73 -5.91 -5.61 12.00
CA SER A 73 -6.29 -4.20 12.13
C SER A 73 -7.63 -3.90 11.47
N ASP A 74 -8.36 -2.92 12.03
CA ASP A 74 -9.66 -2.50 11.52
C ASP A 74 -9.61 -2.09 10.04
N VAL A 75 -8.49 -1.48 9.61
CA VAL A 75 -8.27 -1.12 8.20
C VAL A 75 -8.28 -2.34 7.30
N PHE A 76 -7.54 -3.41 7.64
CA PHE A 76 -7.50 -4.62 6.81
C PHE A 76 -8.78 -5.44 6.92
N THR A 77 -9.45 -5.42 8.07
CA THR A 77 -10.79 -5.99 8.24
C THR A 77 -11.78 -5.32 7.28
N PHE A 78 -11.79 -3.98 7.26
CA PHE A 78 -12.62 -3.19 6.36
C PHE A 78 -12.26 -3.43 4.89
N LEU A 79 -10.98 -3.31 4.50
CA LEU A 79 -10.54 -3.43 3.11
C LEU A 79 -10.86 -4.81 2.51
N LYS A 80 -10.71 -5.89 3.28
CA LYS A 80 -11.11 -7.23 2.84
C LYS A 80 -12.62 -7.33 2.65
N ALA A 81 -13.40 -6.83 3.61
CA ALA A 81 -14.87 -6.88 3.56
C ALA A 81 -15.49 -5.98 2.47
N ALA A 82 -14.89 -4.81 2.21
CA ALA A 82 -15.37 -3.84 1.23
C ALA A 82 -14.97 -4.20 -0.22
N SER A 83 -14.04 -5.13 -0.39
CA SER A 83 -13.64 -5.62 -1.71
C SER A 83 -14.48 -6.83 -2.15
N SER A 84 -14.44 -7.17 -3.45
CA SER A 84 -15.19 -8.29 -4.04
C SER A 84 -14.88 -9.66 -3.44
N ALA A 85 -13.81 -9.79 -2.64
CA ALA A 85 -13.42 -11.04 -1.99
C ALA A 85 -12.84 -10.79 -0.60
N ALA A 86 -13.55 -11.24 0.44
CA ALA A 86 -13.14 -11.24 1.85
C ALA A 86 -12.07 -12.32 2.16
N GLU A 87 -11.08 -12.48 1.27
CA GLU A 87 -10.02 -13.47 1.42
C GLU A 87 -8.81 -12.88 2.15
N ASP A 88 -8.15 -13.71 2.94
CA ASP A 88 -6.88 -13.34 3.57
C ASP A 88 -5.75 -13.05 2.57
N VAL A 89 -4.83 -12.19 2.98
CA VAL A 89 -3.58 -11.92 2.27
C VAL A 89 -2.70 -13.17 2.35
N LYS A 90 -2.20 -13.65 1.21
CA LYS A 90 -1.46 -14.92 1.16
C LYS A 90 0.03 -14.77 1.44
N TRP A 91 0.59 -13.58 1.19
CA TRP A 91 2.02 -13.29 1.38
C TRP A 91 2.29 -11.78 1.34
N ASN A 92 3.53 -11.37 1.66
CA ASN A 92 4.02 -10.01 1.44
C ASN A 92 3.77 -9.57 -0.01
N PHE A 93 3.21 -8.38 -0.20
CA PHE A 93 2.82 -7.82 -1.50
C PHE A 93 1.87 -8.73 -2.30
N GLY A 94 1.07 -9.56 -1.61
CA GLY A 94 0.14 -10.51 -2.22
C GLY A 94 -1.21 -9.92 -2.63
N ALA A 95 -1.53 -8.72 -2.15
CA ALA A 95 -2.71 -7.96 -2.55
C ALA A 95 -2.43 -6.46 -2.41
N TYR A 96 -3.09 -5.66 -3.23
CA TYR A 96 -3.15 -4.21 -3.12
C TYR A 96 -4.61 -3.78 -3.06
N TRP A 97 -4.90 -2.67 -2.41
CA TRP A 97 -6.22 -2.06 -2.42
C TRP A 97 -6.14 -0.68 -3.05
N LEU A 98 -7.03 -0.43 -4.00
CA LEU A 98 -7.25 0.88 -4.57
C LEU A 98 -8.53 1.45 -3.94
N VAL A 99 -8.38 2.58 -3.26
CA VAL A 99 -9.50 3.28 -2.61
C VAL A 99 -9.75 4.57 -3.38
N GLY A 100 -10.90 4.66 -4.03
CA GLY A 100 -11.30 5.85 -4.79
C GLY A 100 -11.73 7.01 -3.89
N LYS A 101 -11.78 8.23 -4.44
CA LYS A 101 -12.18 9.45 -3.71
C LYS A 101 -13.58 9.35 -3.07
N GLY A 102 -14.48 8.59 -3.70
CA GLY A 102 -15.83 8.31 -3.19
C GLY A 102 -15.93 7.13 -2.21
N GLY A 103 -14.80 6.54 -1.81
CA GLY A 103 -14.75 5.42 -0.86
C GLY A 103 -14.96 4.03 -1.49
N ALA A 104 -15.08 3.93 -2.82
CA ALA A 104 -15.10 2.64 -3.51
C ALA A 104 -13.77 1.90 -3.30
N VAL A 105 -13.84 0.63 -2.93
CA VAL A 105 -12.67 -0.22 -2.63
C VAL A 105 -12.57 -1.32 -3.68
N GLU A 106 -11.44 -1.37 -4.39
CA GLU A 106 -11.09 -2.44 -5.32
C GLU A 106 -9.87 -3.19 -4.79
N ARG A 107 -9.92 -4.53 -4.82
CA ARG A 107 -8.76 -5.37 -4.52
C ARG A 107 -8.07 -5.78 -5.82
N LEU A 108 -6.77 -5.52 -5.88
CA LEU A 108 -5.91 -5.83 -7.02
C LEU A 108 -4.95 -6.98 -6.67
N PRO A 109 -4.68 -7.90 -7.61
CA PRO A 109 -3.83 -9.05 -7.36
C PRO A 109 -2.36 -8.65 -7.15
N GLY A 110 -1.66 -9.38 -6.27
CA GLY A 110 -0.24 -9.18 -5.99
C GLY A 110 0.66 -10.30 -6.52
N LEU A 111 1.86 -10.40 -5.96
CA LEU A 111 2.92 -11.39 -6.26
C LEU A 111 3.43 -11.32 -7.70
N LYS A 112 2.73 -11.97 -8.63
CA LYS A 112 3.07 -11.99 -10.06
C LYS A 112 2.82 -10.62 -10.71
N GLN A 113 1.93 -9.84 -10.10
CA GLN A 113 1.62 -8.48 -10.49
C GLN A 113 2.07 -7.56 -9.36
N GLY A 114 3.04 -6.72 -9.64
CA GLY A 114 3.47 -5.66 -8.76
C GLY A 114 2.59 -4.41 -8.93
N PRO A 115 2.93 -3.32 -8.22
CA PRO A 115 2.18 -2.08 -8.32
C PRO A 115 2.21 -1.47 -9.74
N LYS A 116 3.28 -1.71 -10.51
CA LYS A 116 3.44 -1.14 -11.86
C LYS A 116 2.40 -1.66 -12.83
N GLU A 117 2.05 -2.94 -12.71
CA GLU A 117 1.03 -3.59 -13.52
C GLU A 117 -0.37 -3.00 -13.30
N HIS A 118 -0.57 -2.28 -12.18
CA HIS A 118 -1.83 -1.66 -11.80
C HIS A 118 -1.94 -0.18 -12.19
N ALA A 119 -0.94 0.39 -12.87
CA ALA A 119 -0.92 1.82 -13.21
C ALA A 119 -2.16 2.27 -14.02
N GLY A 120 -2.70 1.41 -14.90
CA GLY A 120 -3.92 1.70 -15.64
C GLY A 120 -5.14 1.85 -14.73
N ARG A 121 -5.35 0.92 -13.79
CA ARG A 121 -6.44 0.98 -12.81
C ARG A 121 -6.35 2.23 -11.93
N VAL A 122 -5.13 2.58 -11.52
CA VAL A 122 -4.86 3.79 -10.76
C VAL A 122 -5.24 5.04 -11.56
N GLN A 123 -4.83 5.12 -12.83
CA GLN A 123 -5.18 6.26 -13.69
C GLN A 123 -6.69 6.39 -13.87
N GLU A 124 -7.39 5.28 -14.14
CA GLU A 124 -8.85 5.27 -14.25
C GLU A 124 -9.54 5.78 -12.98
N ALA A 125 -9.05 5.42 -11.80
CA ALA A 125 -9.59 5.92 -10.53
C ALA A 125 -9.26 7.39 -10.24
N LEU A 126 -8.18 7.93 -10.82
CA LEU A 126 -7.84 9.35 -10.72
C LEU A 126 -8.73 10.22 -11.62
N ASP A 127 -9.11 9.68 -12.79
CA ASP A 127 -9.91 10.35 -13.82
C ASP A 127 -11.43 10.32 -13.54
N ALA A 128 -11.87 9.50 -12.57
CA ALA A 128 -13.25 9.40 -12.10
C ALA A 128 -13.61 10.48 -11.05
#